data_AF-A0A5F2HUU9-F1
#
_entry.id   AF-A0A5F2HUU9-F1
#
_cell.length_a   1.000
_cell.length_b   1.000
_cell.length_c   1.000
_cell.angle_alpha   90.00
_cell.angle_beta   90.00
_cell.angle_gamma   90.00
#
_symmetry.space_group_name_H-M   'P 1'
#
loop_
_entity.id
_entity.type
_entity.pdbx_description
1 polymer ?
#
loop_
_entity_poly.entity_id
_entity_poly.type
_entity_poly.pdbx_seq_one_letter_code
_entity_poly.pdbx_strand_id
1 'polypeptide(L)'
;LTQDVTEAHGLPAYEISNHARPGAESRHNLTYWRYGEYVGVGPGAHGRFVENGRRTVTVAERMPETWANLVEAKGHGVTGGEVLTRTEEADEFLLMGLRLA
;
A
#
# COMPACT_ATOMS: atom_id res chain seq x y z
N LEU A 1 -9.62 9.67 23.08
CA LEU A 1 -9.44 8.43 23.88
C LEU A 1 -8.26 7.60 23.40
N THR A 2 -8.29 6.98 22.20
CA THR A 2 -7.16 6.12 21.75
C THR A 2 -5.84 6.89 21.71
N GLN A 3 -5.80 8.05 21.04
CA GLN A 3 -4.59 8.88 20.93
C GLN A 3 -4.08 9.33 22.30
N ASP A 4 -4.96 9.84 23.17
CA ASP A 4 -4.58 10.26 24.52
C ASP A 4 -3.94 9.13 25.33
N VAL A 5 -4.51 7.91 25.23
CA VAL A 5 -4.01 6.73 25.94
C VAL A 5 -2.68 6.27 25.37
N THR A 6 -2.56 6.15 24.05
CA THR A 6 -1.33 5.67 23.39
C THR A 6 -0.19 6.66 23.58
N GLU A 7 -0.45 7.96 23.47
CA GLU A 7 0.53 9.01 23.74
C GLU A 7 1.02 8.99 25.19
N ALA A 8 0.12 8.83 26.17
CA ALA A 8 0.49 8.68 27.58
C ALA A 8 1.39 7.45 27.84
N HIS A 9 1.37 6.46 26.96
CA HIS A 9 2.22 5.27 27.01
C HIS A 9 3.46 5.36 26.08
N GLY A 10 3.78 6.54 25.54
CA GLY A 10 4.95 6.76 24.68
C GLY A 10 4.80 6.17 23.27
N LEU A 11 3.56 6.01 22.81
CA LEU A 11 3.19 5.53 21.48
C LEU A 11 2.42 6.63 20.74
N PRO A 12 3.04 7.74 20.34
CA PRO A 12 2.36 8.77 19.57
C PRO A 12 1.78 8.21 18.26
N ALA A 13 0.73 8.86 17.76
CA ALA A 13 0.20 8.58 16.43
C ALA A 13 1.22 9.04 15.37
N TYR A 14 1.50 8.19 14.39
CA TYR A 14 2.30 8.57 13.21
C TYR A 14 1.45 8.66 11.93
N GLU A 15 0.22 8.16 11.99
CA GLU A 15 -0.84 8.36 11.01
C GLU A 15 -2.21 8.14 11.68
N ILE A 16 -3.31 8.45 10.99
CA ILE A 16 -4.69 8.48 11.53
C ILE A 16 -5.05 7.30 12.46
N SER A 17 -4.65 6.06 12.11
CA SER A 17 -5.06 4.84 12.82
C SER A 17 -3.96 4.09 13.57
N ASN A 18 -2.69 4.47 13.43
CA ASN A 18 -1.55 3.71 13.93
C ASN A 18 -0.64 4.55 14.81
N HIS A 19 -0.10 3.85 15.81
CA HIS A 19 0.66 4.42 16.90
C HIS A 19 1.92 3.58 17.10
N ALA A 20 3.05 4.21 17.34
CA ALA A 20 4.31 3.52 17.55
C ALA A 20 5.25 4.38 18.38
N ARG A 21 6.26 3.75 18.97
CA ARG A 21 7.41 4.50 19.50
C ARG A 21 8.14 5.16 18.32
N PRO A 22 8.77 6.33 18.52
CA PRO A 22 9.63 6.90 17.51
C PRO A 22 10.67 5.89 17.00
N GLY A 23 10.76 5.71 15.69
CA GLY A 23 11.65 4.74 15.04
C GLY A 23 11.11 3.31 14.95
N ALA A 24 9.92 3.03 15.48
CA ALA A 24 9.24 1.74 15.38
C ALA A 24 7.98 1.81 14.48
N GLU A 25 7.85 2.85 13.67
CA GLU A 25 6.73 3.03 12.75
C GLU A 25 6.73 1.95 11.67
N SER A 26 5.54 1.50 11.26
CA SER A 26 5.42 0.53 10.17
C SER A 26 5.93 1.14 8.87
N ARG A 27 7.10 0.66 8.41
CA ARG A 27 7.67 1.00 7.10
C ARG A 27 6.69 0.71 5.98
N HIS A 28 5.98 -0.42 6.06
CA HIS A 28 4.97 -0.79 5.07
C HIS A 28 3.84 0.25 5.01
N ASN A 29 3.22 0.61 6.14
CA ASN A 29 2.12 1.58 6.14
C ASN A 29 2.60 2.96 5.68
N LEU A 30 3.78 3.40 6.14
CA LEU A 30 4.37 4.66 5.71
C LEU A 30 4.64 4.70 4.21
N THR A 31 5.06 3.59 3.59
CA THR A 31 5.20 3.52 2.13
C THR A 31 3.87 3.78 1.43
N TYR A 32 2.75 3.22 1.92
CA TYR A 32 1.43 3.47 1.32
C TYR A 32 1.00 4.92 1.48
N TRP A 33 1.10 5.47 2.70
CA TRP A 33 0.61 6.82 3.01
C TRP A 33 1.47 7.93 2.43
N ARG A 34 2.77 7.68 2.22
CA ARG A 34 3.66 8.59 1.49
C ARG A 34 3.64 8.37 -0.02
N TYR A 35 2.71 7.55 -0.52
CA TYR A 35 2.56 7.26 -1.94
C TYR A 35 3.84 6.72 -2.60
N GLY A 36 4.60 5.94 -1.83
CA GLY A 36 5.81 5.27 -2.27
C GLY A 36 5.52 4.03 -3.13
N GLU A 37 6.56 3.53 -3.77
CA GLU A 37 6.47 2.37 -4.67
C GLU A 37 6.55 1.05 -3.91
N TYR A 38 5.73 0.09 -4.34
CA TYR A 38 5.79 -1.28 -3.85
C TYR A 38 5.23 -2.27 -4.86
N VAL A 39 5.74 -3.50 -4.78
CA VAL A 39 5.22 -4.66 -5.50
C VAL A 39 4.46 -5.55 -4.54
N GLY A 40 3.30 -6.05 -4.99
CA GLY A 40 2.50 -7.02 -4.25
C GLY A 40 2.80 -8.44 -4.74
N VAL A 41 3.05 -9.37 -3.82
CA VAL A 41 3.30 -10.78 -4.14
C VAL A 41 2.36 -11.65 -3.32
N GLY A 42 1.75 -12.63 -3.99
CA GLY A 42 0.81 -13.57 -3.40
C GLY A 42 -0.65 -13.31 -3.76
N PRO A 43 -1.56 -14.21 -3.33
CA PRO A 43 -2.98 -14.10 -3.61
C PRO A 43 -3.58 -12.80 -3.05
N GLY A 44 -4.35 -12.08 -3.86
CA GLY A 44 -5.01 -10.83 -3.50
C GLY A 44 -4.07 -9.63 -3.31
N ALA A 45 -2.78 -9.78 -3.56
CA ALA A 45 -1.81 -8.72 -3.42
C ALA A 45 -2.06 -7.59 -4.44
N HIS A 46 -1.73 -6.37 -4.02
CA HIS A 46 -1.77 -5.18 -4.88
C HIS A 46 -0.35 -4.61 -5.00
N GLY A 47 -0.02 -4.09 -6.18
CA GLY A 47 1.21 -3.34 -6.41
C GLY A 47 0.91 -1.94 -6.90
N ARG A 48 1.77 -0.97 -6.53
CA ARG A 48 1.76 0.40 -7.04
C ARG A 48 3.21 0.83 -7.27
N PHE A 49 3.63 0.96 -8.51
CA PHE A 49 5.02 1.30 -8.87
C PHE A 49 5.06 2.12 -10.17
N VAL A 50 6.16 2.80 -10.43
CA VAL A 50 6.36 3.57 -11.65
C VAL A 50 7.03 2.70 -12.69
N GLU A 51 6.37 2.56 -13.83
CA GLU A 51 6.89 1.86 -15.00
C GLU A 51 6.76 2.78 -16.21
N ASN A 52 7.84 2.94 -16.97
CA ASN A 52 7.86 3.84 -18.14
C ASN A 52 7.36 5.27 -17.83
N GLY A 53 7.66 5.77 -16.63
CA GLY A 53 7.31 7.13 -16.19
C GLY A 53 5.84 7.33 -15.78
N ARG A 54 5.04 6.25 -15.72
CA ARG A 54 3.63 6.28 -15.30
C ARG A 54 3.40 5.33 -14.11
N ARG A 55 2.45 5.68 -13.26
CA ARG A 55 2.05 4.82 -12.15
C ARG A 55 1.23 3.64 -12.66
N THR A 56 1.74 2.44 -12.43
CA THR A 56 1.07 1.17 -12.72
C THR A 56 0.54 0.57 -11.42
N VAL A 57 -0.74 0.19 -11.44
CA VAL A 57 -1.42 -0.55 -10.39
C VAL A 57 -1.59 -1.98 -10.86
N THR A 58 -1.28 -2.94 -9.99
CA THR A 58 -1.51 -4.37 -10.27
C THR A 58 -2.41 -4.97 -9.20
N VAL A 59 -3.26 -5.91 -9.62
CA VAL A 59 -4.15 -6.69 -8.75
C VAL A 59 -3.93 -8.16 -9.05
N ALA A 60 -3.56 -8.93 -8.02
CA ALA A 60 -3.40 -10.37 -8.11
C ALA A 60 -4.72 -11.12 -7.86
N GLU A 61 -4.85 -12.31 -8.46
CA GLU A 61 -5.91 -13.26 -8.20
C GLU A 61 -6.06 -13.50 -6.69
N ARG A 62 -7.30 -13.44 -6.19
CA ARG A 62 -7.59 -13.47 -4.74
C ARG A 62 -7.60 -14.89 -4.18
N MET A 63 -8.04 -15.86 -4.98
CA MET A 63 -8.13 -17.25 -4.53
C MET A 63 -6.74 -17.92 -4.60
N PRO A 64 -6.18 -18.40 -3.47
CA PRO A 64 -4.83 -18.95 -3.44
C PRO A 64 -4.56 -20.06 -4.44
N GLU A 65 -5.50 -20.99 -4.62
CA GLU A 65 -5.38 -22.11 -5.54
C GLU A 65 -5.37 -21.63 -7.00
N THR A 66 -6.28 -20.71 -7.36
CA THR A 66 -6.33 -20.12 -8.70
C THR A 66 -5.08 -19.28 -8.97
N TRP A 67 -4.63 -18.51 -7.98
CA TRP A 67 -3.40 -17.73 -8.08
C TRP A 67 -2.18 -18.63 -8.33
N ALA A 68 -2.05 -19.72 -7.58
CA ALA A 68 -0.95 -20.68 -7.74
C ALA A 68 -0.96 -21.30 -9.14
N ASN A 69 -2.12 -21.76 -9.62
CA ASN A 69 -2.28 -22.30 -10.97
C ASN A 69 -1.89 -21.26 -12.05
N LEU A 70 -2.24 -19.99 -11.87
CA LEU A 70 -1.87 -18.92 -12.80
C LEU A 70 -0.35 -18.67 -12.78
N VAL A 71 0.28 -18.68 -11.61
CA VAL A 71 1.73 -18.53 -11.49
C VAL A 71 2.45 -19.68 -12.18
N GLU A 72 2.02 -20.93 -11.98
CA GLU A 72 2.61 -22.08 -12.67
C GLU A 72 2.42 -22.03 -14.19
N ALA A 73 1.23 -21.61 -14.65
CA ALA A 73 0.90 -21.60 -16.08
C ALA A 73 1.44 -20.38 -16.85
N LYS A 74 1.56 -19.21 -16.21
CA LYS A 74 1.86 -17.92 -16.86
C LYS A 74 3.06 -17.19 -16.27
N GLY A 75 3.61 -17.65 -15.15
CA GLY A 75 4.69 -16.99 -14.41
C GLY A 75 4.24 -15.88 -13.47
N HIS A 76 2.95 -15.51 -13.43
CA HIS A 76 2.41 -14.51 -12.51
C HIS A 76 0.93 -14.73 -12.18
N GLY A 77 0.52 -14.21 -11.03
CA GLY A 77 -0.89 -14.22 -10.58
C GLY A 77 -1.64 -12.91 -10.81
N VAL A 78 -1.06 -11.93 -11.53
CA VAL A 78 -1.74 -10.66 -11.86
C VAL A 78 -2.93 -10.93 -12.80
N THR A 79 -4.11 -10.49 -12.39
CA THR A 79 -5.38 -10.65 -13.15
C THR A 79 -6.04 -9.33 -13.51
N GLY A 80 -5.60 -8.23 -12.91
CA GLY A 80 -6.09 -6.90 -13.22
C GLY A 80 -5.08 -5.81 -12.86
N GLY A 81 -5.47 -4.57 -13.11
CA GLY A 81 -4.62 -3.41 -12.92
C GLY A 81 -5.02 -2.28 -13.84
N GLU A 82 -4.33 -1.16 -13.69
CA GLU A 82 -4.52 0.04 -14.50
C GLU A 82 -3.25 0.88 -14.51
N VAL A 83 -3.17 1.80 -15.47
CA VAL A 83 -2.11 2.80 -15.52
C VAL A 83 -2.75 4.15 -15.28
N LEU A 84 -2.42 4.77 -14.15
CA LEU A 84 -3.06 6.01 -13.74
C LEU A 84 -2.68 7.17 -14.66
N THR A 85 -3.59 8.13 -14.73
CA THR A 85 -3.36 9.47 -15.23
C THR A 85 -2.69 10.33 -14.17
N ARG A 86 -2.10 11.46 -14.57
CA ARG A 86 -1.48 12.40 -13.63
C ARG A 86 -2.47 12.99 -12.63
N THR A 87 -3.72 13.18 -13.03
CA THR A 87 -4.78 13.69 -12.15
C THR A 87 -5.13 12.64 -11.08
N GLU A 88 -5.33 11.38 -11.48
CA GLU A 88 -5.58 10.30 -10.53
C GLU A 88 -4.40 10.11 -9.57
N GLU A 89 -3.15 10.20 -10.05
CA GLU A 89 -1.98 10.18 -9.17
C GLU A 89 -1.98 11.33 -8.16
N ALA A 90 -2.38 12.54 -8.57
CA ALA A 90 -2.45 13.69 -7.68
C ALA A 90 -3.56 13.54 -6.64
N ASP A 91 -4.73 13.03 -7.03
CA ASP A 91 -5.85 12.76 -6.14
C ASP A 91 -5.48 11.68 -5.11
N GLU A 92 -4.88 10.56 -5.56
CA GLU A 92 -4.41 9.52 -4.65
C GLU A 92 -3.32 10.05 -3.71
N PHE A 93 -2.34 10.81 -4.20
CA PHE A 93 -1.28 11.38 -3.39
C PHE A 93 -1.82 12.29 -2.28
N LEU A 94 -2.78 13.16 -2.62
CA LEU A 94 -3.42 14.05 -1.65
C LEU A 94 -4.16 13.24 -0.58
N LEU A 95 -5.00 12.29 -0.99
CA LEU A 95 -5.81 11.49 -0.06
C LEU A 95 -4.95 10.62 0.86
N MET A 96 -3.88 10.02 0.35
CA MET A 96 -2.97 9.21 1.16
C MET A 96 -2.16 10.08 2.14
N GLY A 97 -1.68 11.24 1.68
CA GLY A 97 -0.88 12.16 2.49
C GLY A 97 -1.63 12.75 3.68
N LEU A 98 -2.94 12.97 3.54
CA LEU A 98 -3.81 13.45 4.64
C LEU A 98 -3.88 12.50 5.84
N ARG A 99 -3.36 11.26 5.71
CA ARG A 99 -3.30 10.31 6.82
C ARG A 99 -2.15 10.55 7.77
N LEU A 100 -1.09 11.22 7.35
CA LEU A 100 0.11 11.41 8.15
C LEU A 100 -0.12 12.48 9.23
N ALA A 101 0.51 12.29 10.40
CA ALA A 101 0.49 13.23 11.51
C ALA A 101 1.55 14.33 11.37
#